data_AF-A0A847GNN4-F1
#
_entry.id   AF-A0A847GNN4-F1
#
_cell.length_a   1.000
_cell.length_b   1.000
_cell.length_c   1.000
_cell.angle_alpha   90.00
_cell.angle_beta   90.00
_cell.angle_gamma   90.00
#
_symmetry.space_group_name_H-M   'P 1'
#
loop_
_entity.id
_entity.type
_entity.pdbx_description
1 polymer ?
#
loop_
_entity_poly.entity_id
_entity_poly.type
_entity_poly.pdbx_seq_one_letter_code
_entity_poly.pdbx_strand_id
1 'polypeptide(L)'
;MWMRSLITGCLFVAWTATQTLAQQNITVQLPTFNVTTVQTTVSVPDRGTALLGGINRFSEGSVSRGVPMLNKVPVVSRLFGNRGIGRDVGASQMTITPRIIIQEEEELRQTGVSAELLSQLGTSPSPHVPRPIAGADNAPADPVLAQKADFIARNIARHPAAESGERTPPGNPSVEQVRQQNEAARAQRTAEAEEYFAKGQRAEAEGKGGVAKVWYQMAARRASGELQRQVAARLAILAGSAASDKLAGR
;
A
#
# COMPACT_ATOMS: atom_id res chain seq x y z
N MET A 1 63.15 -29.57 -51.62
CA MET A 1 63.07 -29.64 -50.14
C MET A 1 62.26 -28.48 -49.55
N TRP A 2 61.14 -28.06 -50.18
CA TRP A 2 60.32 -26.91 -49.76
C TRP A 2 58.82 -27.24 -49.54
N MET A 3 58.38 -28.44 -49.90
CA MET A 3 56.98 -28.85 -49.76
C MET A 3 56.64 -29.44 -48.37
N ARG A 4 57.66 -29.83 -47.59
CA ARG A 4 57.46 -30.53 -46.30
C ARG A 4 57.32 -29.58 -45.09
N SER A 5 57.78 -28.32 -45.19
CA SER A 5 57.64 -27.32 -44.11
C SER A 5 56.30 -26.57 -44.11
N LEU A 6 55.59 -26.50 -45.23
CA LEU A 6 54.30 -25.80 -45.33
C LEU A 6 53.16 -26.58 -44.63
N ILE A 7 53.24 -27.90 -44.60
CA ILE A 7 52.24 -28.74 -43.93
C ILE A 7 52.41 -28.69 -42.41
N THR A 8 53.65 -28.58 -41.92
CA THR A 8 53.93 -28.44 -40.47
C THR A 8 53.53 -27.07 -39.92
N GLY A 9 53.59 -26.00 -40.73
CA GLY A 9 53.12 -24.67 -40.33
C GLY A 9 51.60 -24.58 -40.16
N CYS A 10 50.83 -25.18 -41.05
CA CYS A 10 49.36 -25.21 -40.94
C CYS A 10 48.86 -26.11 -39.80
N LEU A 11 49.59 -27.18 -39.45
CA LEU A 11 49.22 -28.03 -38.32
C LEU A 11 49.44 -27.36 -36.96
N PHE A 12 50.37 -26.40 -36.87
CA PHE A 12 50.64 -25.68 -35.62
C PHE A 12 49.61 -24.59 -35.33
N VAL A 13 49.05 -23.95 -36.37
CA VAL A 13 47.98 -22.94 -36.22
C VAL A 13 46.64 -23.58 -35.84
N ALA A 14 46.42 -24.84 -36.22
CA ALA A 14 45.18 -25.55 -35.90
C ALA A 14 45.06 -25.99 -34.41
N TRP A 15 46.15 -25.92 -33.61
CA TRP A 15 46.12 -26.38 -32.21
C TRP A 15 45.94 -25.27 -31.17
N THR A 16 45.59 -24.05 -31.61
CA THR A 16 45.14 -22.97 -30.73
C THR A 16 43.65 -22.68 -30.92
N ALA A 17 42.84 -23.73 -31.08
CA ALA A 17 41.39 -23.62 -30.94
C ALA A 17 41.05 -23.49 -29.45
N THR A 18 41.18 -22.29 -28.89
CA THR A 18 40.67 -21.98 -27.56
C THR A 18 39.15 -22.16 -27.58
N GLN A 19 38.66 -23.26 -27.01
CA GLN A 19 37.22 -23.45 -26.81
C GLN A 19 36.74 -22.41 -25.81
N THR A 20 36.10 -21.35 -26.29
CA THR A 20 35.36 -20.46 -25.41
C THR A 20 34.17 -21.25 -24.87
N LEU A 21 34.25 -21.66 -23.60
CA LEU A 21 33.11 -22.22 -22.91
C LEU A 21 32.06 -21.12 -22.89
N ALA A 22 30.98 -21.31 -23.67
CA ALA A 22 29.85 -20.40 -23.69
C ALA A 22 29.27 -20.36 -22.28
N GLN A 23 29.66 -19.35 -21.50
CA GLN A 23 29.10 -19.06 -20.19
C GLN A 23 27.60 -18.87 -20.41
N GLN A 24 26.78 -19.84 -20.02
CA GLN A 24 25.35 -19.72 -20.19
C GLN A 24 24.86 -18.61 -19.27
N ASN A 25 24.50 -17.46 -19.86
CA ASN A 25 23.88 -16.36 -19.16
C ASN A 25 22.48 -16.78 -18.69
N ILE A 26 22.41 -17.36 -17.49
CA ILE A 26 21.13 -17.64 -16.83
C ILE A 26 20.56 -16.29 -16.38
N THR A 27 19.68 -15.70 -17.19
CA THR A 27 18.93 -14.51 -16.79
C THR A 27 17.81 -14.94 -15.84
N VAL A 28 17.96 -14.63 -14.55
CA VAL A 28 16.87 -14.77 -13.59
C VAL A 28 15.86 -13.67 -13.85
N GLN A 29 14.66 -14.02 -14.31
CA GLN A 29 13.58 -13.05 -14.45
C GLN A 29 12.83 -12.93 -13.13
N LEU A 30 12.69 -11.70 -12.64
CA LEU A 30 11.84 -11.39 -11.50
C LEU A 30 10.43 -11.05 -12.00
N PRO A 31 9.38 -11.51 -11.30
CA PRO A 31 8.02 -11.09 -11.60
C PRO A 31 7.89 -9.57 -11.40
N THR A 32 7.24 -8.90 -12.36
CA THR A 32 6.87 -7.50 -12.25
C THR A 32 5.44 -7.41 -11.71
N PHE A 33 5.26 -6.72 -10.59
CA PHE A 33 3.94 -6.51 -9.99
C PHE A 33 3.46 -5.10 -10.28
N ASN A 34 2.27 -4.99 -10.89
CA ASN A 34 1.58 -3.72 -11.07
C ASN A 34 0.52 -3.59 -9.97
N VAL A 35 0.82 -2.82 -8.92
CA VAL A 35 -0.10 -2.60 -7.79
C VAL A 35 -0.67 -1.19 -7.85
N THR A 36 -1.99 -1.06 -7.79
CA THR A 36 -2.69 0.23 -7.68
C THR A 36 -3.41 0.27 -6.33
N THR A 37 -3.06 1.22 -5.47
CA THR A 37 -3.60 1.33 -4.11
C THR A 37 -4.29 2.67 -3.93
N VAL A 38 -5.49 2.67 -3.33
CA VAL A 38 -6.26 3.87 -3.00
C VAL A 38 -6.54 3.86 -1.49
N GLN A 39 -6.11 4.91 -0.79
CA GLN A 39 -6.37 5.12 0.63
C GLN A 39 -7.15 6.43 0.79
N THR A 40 -8.46 6.33 0.90
CA THR A 40 -9.37 7.48 1.05
C THR A 40 -10.48 7.13 2.02
N THR A 41 -11.13 8.16 2.57
CA THR A 41 -12.31 8.01 3.43
C THR A 41 -13.47 8.71 2.74
N VAL A 42 -14.57 7.98 2.54
CA VAL A 42 -15.77 8.47 1.86
C VAL A 42 -17.01 8.14 2.68
N SER A 43 -18.01 9.03 2.66
CA SER A 43 -19.32 8.79 3.26
C SER A 43 -20.29 8.36 2.17
N VAL A 44 -20.89 7.18 2.32
CA VAL A 44 -21.79 6.58 1.33
C VAL A 44 -23.07 6.14 2.04
N PRO A 45 -24.27 6.43 1.51
CA PRO A 45 -25.52 5.96 2.10
C PRO A 45 -25.66 4.44 1.96
N ASP A 46 -26.55 3.81 2.75
CA ASP A 46 -26.82 2.37 2.61
C ASP A 46 -27.26 2.04 1.18
N ARG A 47 -26.61 1.04 0.57
CA ARG A 47 -26.75 0.65 -0.84
C ARG A 47 -26.36 1.71 -1.86
N GLY A 48 -25.83 2.86 -1.44
CA GLY A 48 -25.25 3.86 -2.33
C GLY A 48 -23.96 3.38 -2.98
N THR A 49 -23.57 3.98 -4.09
CA THR A 49 -22.33 3.65 -4.79
C THR A 49 -21.40 4.87 -4.78
N ALA A 50 -20.13 4.66 -4.45
CA ALA A 50 -19.11 5.71 -4.48
C ALA A 50 -17.89 5.28 -5.30
N LEU A 51 -17.44 6.15 -6.20
CA LEU A 51 -16.19 6.00 -6.93
C LEU A 51 -15.03 6.44 -6.03
N LEU A 52 -14.18 5.49 -5.63
CA LEU A 52 -12.99 5.75 -4.81
C LEU A 52 -11.87 6.38 -5.62
N GLY A 53 -11.81 6.06 -6.91
CA GLY A 53 -10.84 6.63 -7.84
C GLY A 53 -10.61 5.74 -9.05
N GLY A 54 -9.68 6.17 -9.90
CA GLY A 54 -9.28 5.42 -11.07
C GLY A 54 -8.13 6.09 -11.81
N ILE A 55 -7.46 5.33 -12.66
CA ILE A 55 -6.40 5.80 -13.54
C ILE A 55 -6.77 5.47 -14.98
N ASN A 56 -6.68 6.46 -15.87
CA ASN A 56 -6.82 6.27 -17.31
C ASN A 56 -5.49 6.63 -17.98
N ARG A 57 -4.97 5.71 -18.80
CA ARG A 57 -3.68 5.80 -19.47
C ARG A 57 -3.92 5.69 -20.97
N PHE A 58 -3.39 6.65 -21.71
CA PHE A 58 -3.45 6.69 -23.17
C PHE A 58 -2.04 6.97 -23.69
N SER A 59 -1.54 6.11 -24.57
CA SER A 59 -0.25 6.26 -25.24
C SER A 59 -0.43 6.01 -26.73
N GLU A 60 0.02 6.93 -27.56
CA GLU A 60 0.02 6.80 -29.01
C GLU A 60 1.45 7.01 -29.53
N GLY A 61 1.97 6.04 -30.26
CA GLY A 61 3.28 6.10 -30.88
C GLY A 61 3.14 5.90 -32.38
N SER A 62 3.75 6.77 -33.19
CA SER A 62 3.86 6.53 -34.61
C SER A 62 5.32 6.54 -35.05
N VAL A 63 5.73 5.47 -35.72
CA VAL A 63 7.09 5.29 -36.24
C VAL A 63 7.00 5.25 -37.75
N SER A 64 7.66 6.18 -38.43
CA SER A 64 7.77 6.16 -39.90
C SER A 64 9.20 5.82 -40.31
N ARG A 65 9.35 4.88 -41.24
CA ARG A 65 10.61 4.50 -41.89
C ARG A 65 10.39 4.51 -43.39
N GLY A 66 11.29 5.09 -44.16
CA GLY A 66 11.15 5.13 -45.63
C GLY A 66 12.29 5.87 -46.28
N VAL A 67 12.35 5.82 -47.61
CA VAL A 67 13.42 6.50 -48.35
C VAL A 67 13.30 8.02 -48.17
N PRO A 68 14.41 8.72 -47.85
CA PRO A 68 14.40 10.18 -47.78
C PRO A 68 13.96 10.76 -49.13
N MET A 69 13.13 11.80 -49.08
CA MET A 69 12.43 12.45 -50.22
C MET A 69 11.21 11.71 -50.79
N LEU A 70 11.30 10.49 -51.35
CA LEU A 70 10.14 9.88 -52.02
C LEU A 70 9.01 9.51 -51.04
N ASN A 71 9.33 9.26 -49.78
CA ASN A 71 8.33 8.97 -48.73
C ASN A 71 7.44 10.19 -48.38
N LYS A 72 7.82 11.42 -48.80
CA LYS A 72 7.03 12.63 -48.52
C LYS A 72 6.09 13.03 -49.67
N VAL A 73 6.21 12.40 -50.85
CA VAL A 73 5.39 12.74 -52.01
C VAL A 73 4.01 12.08 -51.87
N PRO A 74 2.90 12.83 -51.85
CA PRO A 74 1.56 12.24 -51.82
C PRO A 74 1.36 11.30 -53.02
N VAL A 75 0.55 10.26 -52.85
CA VAL A 75 0.32 9.15 -53.82
C VAL A 75 1.47 8.13 -53.90
N VAL A 76 2.72 8.58 -54.03
CA VAL A 76 3.89 7.69 -54.20
C VAL A 76 4.45 7.22 -52.85
N SER A 77 4.23 7.97 -51.78
CA SER A 77 4.70 7.67 -50.41
C SER A 77 4.29 6.29 -49.90
N ARG A 78 3.15 5.75 -50.36
CA ARG A 78 2.66 4.42 -49.97
C ARG A 78 3.57 3.27 -50.42
N LEU A 79 4.35 3.46 -51.49
CA LEU A 79 5.23 2.42 -52.05
C LEU A 79 6.65 2.45 -51.43
N PHE A 80 7.05 3.56 -50.81
CA PHE A 80 8.43 3.77 -50.32
C PHE A 80 8.51 4.16 -48.84
N GLY A 81 7.40 4.03 -48.11
CA GLY A 81 7.26 4.34 -46.70
C GLY A 81 6.54 3.23 -45.93
N ASN A 82 7.03 2.94 -44.74
CA ASN A 82 6.40 2.09 -43.74
C ASN A 82 6.08 2.95 -42.50
N ARG A 83 4.80 3.02 -42.11
CA ARG A 83 4.34 3.72 -40.91
C ARG A 83 3.69 2.74 -39.96
N GLY A 84 4.30 2.51 -38.80
CA GLY A 84 3.66 1.82 -37.67
C GLY A 84 2.94 2.83 -36.79
N ILE A 85 1.70 2.54 -36.43
CA ILE A 85 0.93 3.30 -35.42
C ILE A 85 0.60 2.31 -34.31
N GLY A 86 1.10 2.56 -33.12
CA GLY A 86 0.78 1.84 -31.90
C GLY A 86 -0.09 2.71 -30.99
N ARG A 87 -1.12 2.12 -30.40
CA ARG A 87 -2.02 2.81 -29.47
C ARG A 87 -2.32 1.90 -28.28
N ASP A 88 -1.93 2.35 -27.10
CA ASP A 88 -2.22 1.68 -25.83
C ASP A 88 -3.23 2.51 -25.02
N VAL A 89 -4.35 1.89 -24.67
CA VAL A 89 -5.40 2.49 -23.85
C VAL A 89 -5.68 1.58 -22.67
N GLY A 90 -5.59 2.12 -21.46
CA GLY A 90 -5.85 1.37 -20.23
C GLY A 90 -6.61 2.21 -19.23
N ALA A 91 -7.78 1.73 -18.81
CA ALA A 91 -8.58 2.34 -17.75
C ALA A 91 -8.72 1.37 -16.58
N SER A 92 -8.53 1.87 -15.36
CA SER A 92 -8.76 1.13 -14.13
C SER A 92 -9.55 2.03 -13.18
N GLN A 93 -10.67 1.53 -12.67
CA GLN A 93 -11.54 2.26 -11.76
C GLN A 93 -11.86 1.39 -10.54
N MET A 94 -12.03 2.03 -9.39
CA MET A 94 -12.31 1.40 -8.11
C MET A 94 -13.55 2.07 -7.51
N THR A 95 -14.60 1.26 -7.35
CA THR A 95 -15.92 1.69 -6.88
C THR A 95 -16.34 0.77 -5.75
N ILE A 96 -17.04 1.32 -4.75
CA ILE A 96 -17.56 0.57 -3.62
C ILE A 96 -19.05 0.83 -3.42
N THR A 97 -19.77 -0.21 -3.00
CA THR A 97 -21.20 -0.16 -2.67
C THR A 97 -21.42 -0.85 -1.33
N PRO A 98 -21.48 -0.12 -0.20
CA PRO A 98 -21.74 -0.72 1.10
C PRO A 98 -23.20 -1.16 1.25
N ARG A 99 -23.44 -2.22 2.04
CA ARG A 99 -24.76 -2.55 2.61
C ARG A 99 -24.66 -2.62 4.12
N ILE A 100 -25.65 -2.06 4.81
CA ILE A 100 -25.83 -2.20 6.25
C ILE A 100 -26.70 -3.44 6.49
N ILE A 101 -26.26 -4.33 7.38
CA ILE A 101 -26.99 -5.55 7.76
C ILE A 101 -27.46 -5.40 9.20
N ILE A 102 -28.77 -5.52 9.42
CA ILE A 102 -29.40 -5.59 10.74
C ILE A 102 -29.68 -7.07 11.00
N GLN A 103 -29.11 -7.62 12.07
CA GLN A 103 -29.09 -9.07 12.32
C GLN A 103 -30.48 -9.65 12.53
N GLU A 104 -31.32 -8.98 13.32
CA GLU A 104 -32.68 -9.43 13.67
C GLU A 104 -33.55 -9.63 12.42
N GLU A 105 -33.49 -8.68 11.49
CA GLU A 105 -34.31 -8.70 10.27
C GLU A 105 -33.75 -9.68 9.22
N GLU A 106 -32.43 -9.87 9.18
CA GLU A 106 -31.78 -10.83 8.29
C GLU A 106 -31.96 -12.28 8.78
N GLU A 107 -31.96 -12.55 10.09
CA GLU A 107 -32.26 -13.87 10.66
C GLU A 107 -33.69 -14.31 10.31
N LEU A 108 -34.65 -13.40 10.39
CA LEU A 108 -36.02 -13.59 9.93
C LEU A 108 -36.09 -13.87 8.42
N ARG A 109 -35.36 -13.12 7.60
CA ARG A 109 -35.33 -13.34 6.14
C ARG A 109 -34.62 -14.62 5.71
N GLN A 110 -33.57 -15.03 6.41
CA GLN A 110 -32.74 -16.18 6.03
C GLN A 110 -33.25 -17.50 6.61
N THR A 111 -33.70 -17.51 7.86
CA THR A 111 -34.12 -18.73 8.55
C THR A 111 -35.64 -18.88 8.63
N GLY A 112 -36.40 -17.79 8.47
CA GLY A 112 -37.85 -17.78 8.63
C GLY A 112 -38.31 -17.98 10.08
N VAL A 113 -37.39 -18.06 11.03
CA VAL A 113 -37.65 -18.27 12.46
C VAL A 113 -37.08 -17.08 13.22
N SER A 114 -37.94 -16.34 13.93
CA SER A 114 -37.49 -15.29 14.84
C SER A 114 -36.73 -15.91 16.02
N ALA A 115 -35.67 -15.24 16.49
CA ALA A 115 -34.99 -15.57 17.75
C ALA A 115 -35.99 -15.69 18.92
N GLU A 116 -37.07 -14.91 18.86
CA GLU A 116 -38.20 -14.97 19.79
C GLU A 116 -38.94 -16.34 19.76
N LEU A 117 -39.19 -16.90 18.58
CA LEU A 117 -39.87 -18.19 18.41
C LEU A 117 -38.98 -19.35 18.88
N LEU A 118 -37.67 -19.26 18.66
CA LEU A 118 -36.68 -20.22 19.17
C LEU A 118 -36.53 -20.14 20.69
N SER A 119 -36.60 -18.93 21.27
CA SER A 119 -36.60 -18.72 22.72
C SER A 119 -37.89 -19.23 23.40
N GLN A 120 -39.04 -19.14 22.72
CA GLN A 120 -40.31 -19.72 23.17
C GLN A 120 -40.29 -21.26 23.11
N LEU A 121 -39.70 -21.86 22.07
CA LEU A 121 -39.51 -23.31 21.97
C LEU A 121 -38.51 -23.84 23.03
N GLY A 122 -37.47 -23.05 23.34
CA GLY A 122 -36.53 -23.33 24.43
C GLY A 122 -37.12 -23.15 25.84
N THR A 123 -38.22 -22.41 25.96
CA THR A 123 -38.94 -22.17 27.23
C THR A 123 -40.20 -23.05 27.32
N SER A 124 -40.04 -24.34 27.06
CA SER A 124 -41.00 -25.31 27.60
C SER A 124 -40.63 -25.53 29.06
N PRO A 125 -41.48 -25.24 30.06
CA PRO A 125 -41.24 -25.67 31.42
C PRO A 125 -41.27 -27.20 31.42
N SER A 126 -40.10 -27.82 31.38
CA SER A 126 -39.96 -29.26 31.56
C SER A 126 -40.62 -29.63 32.90
N PRO A 127 -41.59 -30.57 32.95
CA PRO A 127 -42.17 -31.04 34.21
C PRO A 127 -41.18 -31.83 35.07
N HIS A 128 -39.92 -31.97 34.66
CA HIS A 128 -38.91 -32.77 35.33
C HIS A 128 -37.74 -31.92 35.83
N VAL A 129 -38.03 -31.03 36.77
CA VAL A 129 -37.01 -30.53 37.71
C VAL A 129 -37.03 -31.48 38.91
N PRO A 130 -35.98 -32.28 39.16
CA PRO A 130 -35.91 -33.04 40.41
C PRO A 130 -35.86 -32.05 41.58
N ARG A 131 -36.86 -32.14 42.46
CA ARG A 131 -36.85 -31.40 43.73
C ARG A 131 -35.63 -31.85 44.54
N PRO A 132 -34.88 -30.94 45.17
CA PRO A 132 -33.82 -31.36 46.08
C PRO A 132 -34.47 -32.06 47.27
N ILE A 133 -34.14 -33.34 47.45
CA ILE A 133 -34.44 -34.09 48.66
C ILE A 133 -33.52 -33.52 49.74
N ALA A 134 -34.11 -32.90 50.76
CA ALA A 134 -33.39 -32.53 51.96
C ALA A 134 -32.95 -33.83 52.67
N GLY A 135 -31.64 -34.07 52.72
CA GLY A 135 -31.04 -35.18 53.45
C GLY A 135 -30.17 -36.09 52.58
N ALA A 136 -28.92 -35.66 52.36
CA ALA A 136 -27.79 -36.54 52.04
C ALA A 136 -26.49 -35.77 52.27
N ASP A 137 -26.18 -35.57 53.55
CA ASP A 137 -24.88 -35.85 54.17
C ASP A 137 -23.66 -35.89 53.24
N ASN A 138 -22.81 -34.87 53.40
CA ASN A 138 -21.33 -34.95 53.40
C ASN A 138 -20.71 -36.21 52.74
N ALA A 139 -20.67 -36.25 51.41
CA ALA A 139 -19.69 -37.08 50.71
C ALA A 139 -18.39 -36.27 50.60
N PRO A 140 -17.21 -36.83 50.98
CA PRO A 140 -15.95 -36.12 50.83
C PRO A 140 -15.73 -35.85 49.34
N ALA A 141 -15.66 -34.57 48.97
CA ALA A 141 -15.26 -34.17 47.64
C ALA A 141 -13.91 -34.82 47.36
N ASP A 142 -13.86 -35.68 46.34
CA ASP A 142 -12.64 -36.35 45.91
C ASP A 142 -11.56 -35.26 45.69
N PRO A 143 -10.44 -35.27 46.45
CA PRO A 143 -9.49 -34.16 46.46
C PRO A 143 -8.92 -33.87 45.07
N VAL A 144 -8.89 -34.90 44.21
CA VAL A 144 -8.45 -34.80 42.81
C VAL A 144 -9.43 -33.99 41.97
N LEU A 145 -10.74 -34.15 42.18
CA LEU A 145 -11.76 -33.41 41.45
C LEU A 145 -11.77 -31.94 41.85
N ALA A 146 -11.60 -31.65 43.14
CA ALA A 146 -11.46 -30.29 43.64
C ALA A 146 -10.22 -29.60 43.06
N GLN A 147 -9.07 -30.27 43.03
CA GLN A 147 -7.85 -29.75 42.39
C GLN A 147 -8.02 -29.49 40.88
N LYS A 148 -8.74 -30.38 40.19
CA LYS A 148 -9.00 -30.26 38.76
C LYS A 148 -9.93 -29.09 38.45
N ALA A 149 -10.97 -28.88 39.26
CA ALA A 149 -11.83 -27.71 39.16
C ALA A 149 -11.06 -26.40 39.39
N ASP A 150 -10.18 -26.39 40.39
CA ASP A 150 -9.34 -25.24 40.74
C ASP A 150 -8.31 -24.89 39.66
N PHE A 151 -7.72 -25.91 39.01
CA PHE A 151 -6.80 -25.74 37.90
C PHE A 151 -7.51 -25.16 36.67
N ILE A 152 -8.71 -25.63 36.38
CA ILE A 152 -9.57 -25.11 35.31
C ILE A 152 -9.94 -23.66 35.62
N ALA A 153 -10.36 -23.34 36.84
CA ALA A 153 -10.69 -21.97 37.25
C ALA A 153 -9.49 -21.02 37.08
N ARG A 154 -8.28 -21.43 37.50
CA ARG A 154 -7.07 -20.59 37.39
C ARG A 154 -6.54 -20.43 35.97
N ASN A 155 -6.64 -21.46 35.13
CA ASN A 155 -6.08 -21.40 33.77
C ASN A 155 -7.06 -20.91 32.70
N ILE A 156 -8.36 -21.01 32.93
CA ILE A 156 -9.38 -20.51 31.99
C ILE A 156 -9.78 -19.07 32.32
N ALA A 157 -9.83 -18.68 33.60
CA ALA A 157 -10.26 -17.34 34.00
C ALA A 157 -9.13 -16.28 34.05
N ARG A 158 -8.21 -16.28 33.07
CA ARG A 158 -7.27 -15.15 32.90
C ARG A 158 -7.89 -13.93 32.19
N HIS A 159 -9.18 -14.00 31.89
CA HIS A 159 -9.99 -12.80 31.85
C HIS A 159 -10.74 -12.74 33.17
N PRO A 160 -10.44 -11.79 34.09
CA PRO A 160 -11.47 -11.41 35.04
C PRO A 160 -12.72 -11.15 34.21
N ALA A 161 -13.84 -11.73 34.63
CA ALA A 161 -15.15 -11.30 34.17
C ALA A 161 -15.23 -9.82 34.52
N ALA A 162 -14.76 -8.98 33.59
CA ALA A 162 -14.96 -7.57 33.62
C ALA A 162 -16.46 -7.43 33.71
N GLU A 163 -16.87 -6.81 34.81
CA GLU A 163 -18.19 -6.29 35.06
C GLU A 163 -18.90 -6.01 33.74
N SER A 164 -20.11 -6.52 33.61
CA SER A 164 -21.07 -6.16 32.58
C SER A 164 -21.46 -4.70 32.74
N GLY A 165 -20.52 -3.78 32.55
CA GLY A 165 -20.75 -2.41 32.16
C GLY A 165 -20.86 -2.43 30.64
N GLU A 166 -22.00 -1.95 30.14
CA GLU A 166 -22.28 -1.62 28.74
C GLU A 166 -21.01 -1.36 27.92
N ARG A 167 -20.53 -2.39 27.23
CA ARG A 167 -19.48 -2.21 26.22
C ARG A 167 -20.17 -1.65 24.99
N THR A 168 -20.46 -0.35 25.06
CA THR A 168 -20.85 0.47 23.92
C THR A 168 -19.80 0.20 22.83
N PRO A 169 -20.17 -0.29 21.64
CA PRO A 169 -19.21 -0.43 20.55
C PRO A 169 -18.52 0.93 20.36
N PRO A 170 -17.20 1.00 20.04
CA PRO A 170 -16.58 2.29 19.80
C PRO A 170 -17.40 3.00 18.73
N GLY A 171 -18.17 4.01 19.14
CA GLY A 171 -19.05 4.73 18.25
C GLY A 171 -18.20 5.28 17.13
N ASN A 172 -18.73 5.26 15.90
CA ASN A 172 -18.09 5.91 14.77
C ASN A 172 -17.61 7.29 15.25
N PRO A 173 -16.31 7.61 15.12
CA PRO A 173 -15.75 8.82 15.72
C PRO A 173 -16.60 9.99 15.23
N SER A 174 -17.08 10.80 16.17
CA SER A 174 -17.95 11.93 15.82
C SER A 174 -17.23 12.81 14.80
N VAL A 175 -17.99 13.42 13.89
CA VAL A 175 -17.42 14.30 12.84
C VAL A 175 -16.55 15.39 13.46
N GLU A 176 -16.88 15.83 14.66
CA GLU A 176 -16.07 16.77 15.45
C GLU A 176 -14.74 16.16 15.89
N GLN A 177 -14.72 14.92 16.41
CA GLN A 177 -13.47 14.23 16.76
C GLN A 177 -12.56 14.00 15.54
N VAL A 178 -13.12 13.66 14.38
CA VAL A 178 -12.33 13.51 13.14
C VAL A 178 -11.76 14.86 12.69
N ARG A 179 -12.54 15.94 12.81
CA ARG A 179 -12.07 17.30 12.52
C ARG A 179 -10.95 17.70 13.47
N GLN A 180 -11.11 17.50 14.77
CA GLN A 180 -10.08 17.76 15.78
C GLN A 180 -8.81 16.94 15.52
N GLN A 181 -8.94 15.65 15.21
CA GLN A 181 -7.81 14.79 14.90
C GLN A 181 -7.06 15.24 13.64
N ASN A 182 -7.79 15.62 12.59
CA ASN A 182 -7.21 16.14 11.36
C ASN A 182 -6.53 17.49 11.55
N GLU A 183 -7.11 18.37 12.38
CA GLU A 183 -6.53 19.66 12.76
C GLU A 183 -5.25 19.47 13.57
N ALA A 184 -5.25 18.58 14.57
CA ALA A 184 -4.07 18.23 15.34
C ALA A 184 -2.96 17.64 14.44
N ALA A 185 -3.30 16.72 13.54
CA ALA A 185 -2.35 16.16 12.59
C ALA A 185 -1.82 17.21 11.59
N ARG A 186 -2.63 18.21 11.21
CA ARG A 186 -2.18 19.33 10.38
C ARG A 186 -1.22 20.25 11.15
N ALA A 187 -1.56 20.59 12.39
CA ALA A 187 -0.75 21.43 13.26
C ALA A 187 0.62 20.80 13.57
N GLN A 188 0.65 19.48 13.81
CA GLN A 188 1.90 18.74 14.01
C GLN A 188 2.79 18.79 12.76
N ARG A 189 2.22 18.55 11.57
CA ARG A 189 2.98 18.61 10.32
C ARG A 189 3.52 20.00 10.01
N THR A 190 2.77 21.06 10.31
CA THR A 190 3.25 22.44 10.14
C THR A 190 4.38 22.75 11.12
N ALA A 191 4.27 22.34 12.38
CA ALA A 191 5.32 22.53 13.38
C ALA A 191 6.62 21.79 13.01
N GLU A 192 6.53 20.53 12.53
CA GLU A 192 7.69 19.79 12.03
C GLU A 192 8.34 20.50 10.82
N ALA A 193 7.53 21.06 9.92
CA ALA A 193 8.03 21.79 8.76
C ALA A 193 8.81 23.05 9.15
N GLU A 194 8.34 23.78 10.16
CA GLU A 194 9.01 24.95 10.73
C GLU A 194 10.35 24.57 11.36
N GLU A 195 10.40 23.44 12.07
CA GLU A 195 11.64 22.94 12.67
C GLU A 195 12.69 22.61 11.59
N TYR A 196 12.27 21.96 10.49
CA TYR A 196 13.17 21.71 9.35
C TYR A 196 13.61 23.00 8.66
N PHE A 197 12.73 24.00 8.57
CA PHE A 197 13.07 25.30 8.02
C PHE A 197 14.14 26.00 8.87
N ALA A 198 14.00 25.99 10.20
CA ALA A 198 14.98 26.54 11.13
C ALA A 198 16.34 25.81 11.05
N LYS A 199 16.33 24.48 10.90
CA LYS A 199 17.56 23.70 10.67
C LYS A 199 18.24 24.07 9.35
N GLY A 200 17.45 24.32 8.30
CA GLY A 200 17.95 24.84 7.01
C GLY A 200 18.64 26.19 7.16
N GLN A 201 18.04 27.12 7.90
CA GLN A 201 18.62 28.45 8.15
C GLN A 201 19.93 28.39 8.93
N ARG A 202 20.02 27.52 9.95
CA ARG A 202 21.28 27.30 10.70
C ARG A 202 22.38 26.75 9.81
N ALA A 203 22.07 25.73 9.00
CA ALA A 203 23.03 25.15 8.06
C ALA A 203 23.52 26.17 7.02
N GLU A 204 22.67 27.13 6.65
CA GLU A 204 23.04 28.21 5.74
C GLU A 204 23.92 29.27 6.41
N ALA A 205 23.64 29.63 7.67
CA ALA A 205 24.50 30.50 8.47
C ALA A 205 25.89 29.88 8.71
N GLU A 206 25.97 28.55 8.80
CA GLU A 206 27.22 27.79 8.86
C GLU A 206 27.93 27.65 7.49
N GLY A 207 27.37 28.20 6.40
CA GLY A 207 27.93 28.13 5.05
C GLY A 207 27.77 26.77 4.35
N LYS A 208 27.00 25.84 4.92
CA LYS A 208 26.77 24.48 4.37
C LYS A 208 25.55 24.46 3.46
N GLY A 209 25.63 25.15 2.32
CA GLY A 209 24.51 25.31 1.37
C GLY A 209 23.91 24.00 0.86
N GLY A 210 24.73 22.95 0.70
CA GLY A 210 24.26 21.61 0.32
C GLY A 210 23.35 20.97 1.38
N VAL A 211 23.70 21.09 2.65
CA VAL A 211 22.90 20.55 3.78
C VAL A 211 21.63 21.39 3.98
N ALA A 212 21.74 22.71 3.84
CA ALA A 212 20.59 23.62 3.90
C ALA A 212 19.52 23.25 2.85
N LYS A 213 19.94 22.90 1.62
CA LYS A 213 19.02 22.44 0.57
C LYS A 213 18.22 21.20 0.98
N VAL A 214 18.85 20.23 1.63
CA VAL A 214 18.17 19.00 2.06
C VAL A 214 17.12 19.30 3.14
N TRP A 215 17.45 20.14 4.12
CA TRP A 215 16.50 20.57 5.16
C TRP A 215 15.34 21.38 4.58
N TYR A 216 15.60 22.30 3.64
CA TYR A 216 14.54 23.03 2.96
C TYR A 216 13.68 22.13 2.07
N GLN A 217 14.24 21.08 1.45
CA GLN A 217 13.45 20.07 0.75
C GLN A 217 12.57 19.25 1.69
N MET A 218 13.06 18.91 2.89
CA MET A 218 12.26 18.24 3.92
C MET A 218 11.13 19.14 4.44
N ALA A 219 11.40 20.44 4.64
CA ALA A 219 10.40 21.43 5.00
C ALA A 219 9.34 21.60 3.90
N ALA A 220 9.75 21.67 2.63
CA ALA A 220 8.83 21.84 1.49
C ALA A 220 7.81 20.70 1.34
N ARG A 221 8.15 19.49 1.77
CA ARG A 221 7.26 18.33 1.72
C ARG A 221 6.18 18.34 2.82
N ARG A 222 6.42 19.06 3.91
CA ARG A 222 5.53 19.10 5.09
C ARG A 222 4.86 20.47 5.29
N ALA A 223 5.43 21.54 4.74
CA ALA A 223 4.91 22.90 4.80
C ALA A 223 3.68 23.08 3.90
N SER A 224 2.74 23.92 4.33
CA SER A 224 1.59 24.33 3.53
C SER A 224 1.36 25.83 3.66
N GLY A 225 0.68 26.43 2.68
CA GLY A 225 0.31 27.86 2.71
C GLY A 225 1.49 28.81 2.55
N GLU A 226 1.69 29.69 3.53
CA GLU A 226 2.72 30.73 3.48
C GLU A 226 4.13 30.18 3.66
N LEU A 227 4.34 29.28 4.62
CA LEU A 227 5.64 28.66 4.88
C LEU A 227 6.19 27.96 3.64
N GLN A 228 5.31 27.34 2.84
CA GLN A 228 5.70 26.70 1.58
C GLN A 228 6.26 27.70 0.57
N ARG A 229 5.66 28.90 0.46
CA ARG A 229 6.15 29.96 -0.43
C ARG A 229 7.52 30.48 0.02
N GLN A 230 7.72 30.62 1.33
CA GLN A 230 9.01 31.04 1.90
C GLN A 230 10.11 29.99 1.66
N VAL A 231 9.81 28.70 1.89
CA VAL A 231 10.74 27.60 1.61
C VAL A 231 11.09 27.51 0.12
N ALA A 232 10.10 27.65 -0.76
CA ALA A 232 10.31 27.61 -2.21
C ALA A 232 11.19 28.77 -2.70
N ALA A 233 10.95 29.99 -2.19
CA ALA A 233 11.80 31.14 -2.48
C ALA A 233 13.25 30.89 -2.04
N ARG A 234 13.45 30.29 -0.86
CA ARG A 234 14.80 30.00 -0.35
C ARG A 234 15.52 28.93 -1.16
N LEU A 235 14.81 27.88 -1.58
CA LEU A 235 15.34 26.86 -2.47
C LEU A 235 15.74 27.42 -3.83
N ALA A 236 15.01 28.39 -4.37
CA ALA A 236 15.34 29.05 -5.63
C ALA A 236 16.65 29.84 -5.53
N ILE A 237 16.86 30.57 -4.43
CA ILE A 237 18.11 31.31 -4.17
C ILE A 237 19.31 30.35 -4.09
N LEU A 238 19.18 29.26 -3.32
CA LEU A 238 20.25 28.26 -3.18
C LEU A 238 20.54 27.52 -4.49
N ALA A 239 19.50 27.27 -5.31
CA ALA A 239 19.69 26.68 -6.64
C ALA A 239 20.45 27.63 -7.59
N GLY A 240 20.15 28.94 -7.53
CA GLY A 240 20.87 29.97 -8.28
C GLY A 240 22.34 30.08 -7.86
N SER A 241 22.61 30.09 -6.55
CA SER A 241 23.98 30.15 -6.01
C SER A 241 24.81 28.91 -6.36
N ALA A 242 24.21 27.71 -6.37
CA ALA A 242 24.90 26.49 -6.78
C ALA A 242 25.16 26.44 -8.30
N ALA A 243 24.31 27.08 -9.10
CA ALA A 243 24.52 27.20 -10.55
C ALA A 243 25.66 28.17 -10.88
N SER A 244 25.74 29.32 -10.19
CA SER A 244 26.84 30.28 -10.36
C SER A 244 28.19 29.71 -9.94
N ASP A 245 28.24 28.91 -8.86
CA ASP A 245 29.47 28.26 -8.40
C ASP A 245 29.98 27.20 -9.39
N LYS A 246 29.07 26.44 -10.02
CA LYS A 246 29.40 25.53 -11.13
C LYS A 246 29.85 26.23 -12.42
N LEU A 247 29.44 27.49 -12.63
CA LEU A 247 29.84 28.31 -13.77
C LEU A 247 31.19 29.00 -13.53
N ALA A 248 31.51 29.33 -12.27
CA ALA A 248 32.80 29.89 -11.86
C ALA A 248 33.90 28.83 -11.69
N GLY A 249 33.53 27.56 -11.49
CA GLY A 249 34.43 26.41 -11.45
C GLY A 249 34.64 25.74 -12.81
N ARG A 250 35.25 26.46 -13.75
CA ARG A 250 36.00 25.92 -14.89
C ARG A 250 37.21 26.79 -15.18
#